data_AF-A0A7W0PA04-F1
#
_entry.id   AF-A0A7W0PA04-F1
#
_cell.length_a   1.000
_cell.length_b   1.000
_cell.length_c   1.000
_cell.angle_alpha   90.00
_cell.angle_beta   90.00
_cell.angle_gamma   90.00
#
_symmetry.space_group_name_H-M   'P 1'
#
loop_
_entity.id
_entity.type
_entity.pdbx_description
1 polymer ?
#
loop_
_entity_poly.entity_id
_entity_poly.type
_entity_poly.pdbx_seq_one_letter_code
_entity_poly.pdbx_strand_id
1 'polypeptide(L)'
;MLDPGWLEGMTLNTLEPSPVGEADRDGRIALELGRIPAGTTHRFFLHFQVNPTNVGRRAQDVELHDGETPLLHVDRTVTVWP
;
A
#
# COMPACT_ATOMS: atom_id res chain seq x y z
N MET A 1 -1.56 0.00 5.67
CA MET A 1 -0.15 0.44 5.69
C MET A 1 0.63 -0.33 4.65
N LEU A 2 1.53 0.34 3.95
CA LEU A 2 2.46 -0.23 2.99
C LEU A 2 3.84 -0.28 3.65
N ASP A 3 4.53 -1.42 3.55
CA ASP A 3 5.82 -1.62 4.21
C ASP A 3 6.91 -0.64 3.75
N PRO A 4 8.03 -0.52 4.48
CA PRO A 4 9.11 0.39 4.10
C PRO A 4 9.65 0.08 2.71
N GLY A 5 9.84 1.13 1.90
CA GLY A 5 10.33 0.98 0.53
C GLY A 5 9.30 0.39 -0.46
N TRP A 6 8.02 0.29 -0.08
CA TRP A 6 6.99 -0.30 -0.96
C TRP A 6 6.95 0.35 -2.35
N LEU A 7 7.05 1.69 -2.42
CA LEU A 7 7.07 2.45 -3.66
C LEU A 7 8.47 2.67 -4.25
N GLU A 8 9.52 2.08 -3.67
CA GLU A 8 10.89 2.23 -4.19
C GLU A 8 10.96 1.69 -5.62
N GLY A 9 11.51 2.49 -6.54
CA GLY A 9 11.56 2.13 -7.96
C GLY A 9 10.18 2.00 -8.61
N MET A 10 9.15 2.62 -8.04
CA MET A 10 7.80 2.70 -8.60
C MET A 10 7.35 4.15 -8.70
N THR A 11 6.43 4.42 -9.63
CA THR A 11 5.66 5.66 -9.66
C THR A 11 4.21 5.31 -9.32
N LEU A 12 3.70 5.89 -8.24
CA LEU A 12 2.28 5.82 -7.89
C LEU A 12 1.53 6.85 -8.73
N ASN A 13 0.58 6.39 -9.53
CA ASN A 13 -0.17 7.23 -10.47
C ASN A 13 -1.52 7.66 -9.88
N THR A 14 -2.22 6.73 -9.21
CA THR A 14 -3.58 6.97 -8.70
C THR A 14 -3.89 6.06 -7.53
N LEU A 15 -4.67 6.60 -6.59
CA LEU A 15 -5.35 5.86 -5.52
C LEU A 15 -6.85 6.07 -5.70
N GLU A 16 -7.63 5.00 -5.70
CA GLU A 16 -9.09 5.09 -5.87
C GLU A 16 -9.83 4.11 -4.95
N PRO A 17 -10.81 4.56 -4.15
CA PRO A 17 -11.12 5.97 -3.87
C PRO A 17 -9.92 6.69 -3.27
N SER A 18 -9.87 8.03 -3.40
CA SER A 18 -8.82 8.80 -2.73
C SER A 18 -8.85 8.54 -1.22
N PRO A 19 -7.71 8.24 -0.59
CA PRO A 19 -7.66 8.14 0.86
C PRO A 19 -8.00 9.50 1.49
N VAL A 20 -8.57 9.48 2.69
CA VAL A 20 -8.90 10.70 3.43
C VAL A 20 -7.66 11.34 4.08
N GLY A 21 -6.57 10.58 4.16
CA GLY A 21 -5.29 11.02 4.72
C GLY A 21 -4.15 10.08 4.30
N GLU A 22 -2.94 10.62 4.32
CA GLU A 22 -1.69 9.88 4.13
C GLU A 22 -0.70 10.31 5.21
N ALA A 23 0.00 9.35 5.82
CA ALA A 23 1.00 9.61 6.84
C ALA A 23 2.19 8.65 6.72
N ASP A 24 3.37 9.12 7.09
CA ASP A 24 4.51 8.26 7.40
C ASP A 24 4.35 7.70 8.82
N ARG A 25 4.57 6.40 8.97
CA ARG A 25 4.69 5.73 10.28
C ARG A 25 5.90 4.81 10.26
N ASP A 26 7.01 5.28 10.81
CA ASP A 26 8.27 4.53 10.89
C ASP A 26 8.76 4.04 9.51
N GLY A 27 8.66 4.90 8.50
CA GLY A 27 9.05 4.60 7.11
C GLY A 27 8.02 3.78 6.33
N ARG A 28 6.88 3.44 6.94
CA ARG A 28 5.72 2.83 6.29
C ARG A 28 4.76 3.93 5.82
N ILE A 29 4.05 3.66 4.72
CA ILE A 29 3.01 4.58 4.22
C ILE A 29 1.66 4.13 4.77
N ALA A 30 1.03 4.98 5.58
CA ALA A 30 -0.33 4.79 6.04
C ALA A 30 -1.30 5.53 5.12
N LEU A 31 -2.20 4.81 4.46
CA LEU A 31 -3.30 5.36 3.67
C LEU A 31 -4.58 5.21 4.48
N GLU A 32 -5.18 6.33 4.87
CA GLU A 32 -6.41 6.33 5.67
C GLU A 32 -7.63 6.19 4.75
N LEU A 33 -8.39 5.12 4.93
CA LEU A 33 -9.57 4.82 4.09
C LEU A 33 -10.85 5.51 4.59
N GLY A 34 -10.79 6.17 5.74
CA GLY A 34 -11.95 6.75 6.42
C GLY A 34 -12.86 5.67 7.02
N ARG A 35 -14.08 6.07 7.40
CA ARG A 35 -15.07 5.16 7.99
C ARG A 35 -15.67 4.24 6.93
N ILE A 36 -15.56 2.93 7.14
CA ILE A 36 -16.23 1.91 6.33
C ILE A 36 -17.49 1.43 7.09
N PRO A 37 -18.71 1.62 6.56
CA PRO A 37 -19.92 1.15 7.23
C PRO A 37 -20.00 -0.37 7.32
N ALA A 38 -20.58 -0.88 8.41
CA ALA A 38 -20.80 -2.32 8.59
C ALA A 38 -21.68 -2.90 7.45
N GLY A 39 -21.37 -4.13 7.04
CA GLY A 39 -22.10 -4.81 5.95
C GLY A 39 -21.78 -4.31 4.55
N THR A 40 -20.77 -3.45 4.38
CA THR A 40 -20.34 -2.96 3.07
C THR A 40 -18.99 -3.57 2.67
N THR A 41 -18.67 -3.49 1.38
CA THR A 41 -17.34 -3.83 0.85
C THR A 41 -16.64 -2.55 0.42
N HIS A 42 -15.48 -2.28 1.01
CA HIS A 42 -14.59 -1.21 0.56
C HIS A 42 -13.53 -1.81 -0.37
N ARG A 43 -13.44 -1.31 -1.60
CA ARG A 43 -12.45 -1.75 -2.59
C ARG A 43 -11.56 -0.58 -2.94
N PHE A 44 -10.27 -0.74 -2.64
CA PHE A 44 -9.25 0.27 -2.81
C PHE A 44 -8.23 -0.20 -3.86
N PHE A 45 -7.95 0.66 -4.83
CA PHE A 45 -7.07 0.39 -5.95
C PHE A 45 -5.84 1.28 -5.88
N LEU A 46 -4.68 0.67 -6.08
CA LEU A 46 -3.42 1.36 -6.29
C LEU A 46 -3.04 1.17 -7.76
N HIS A 47 -2.96 2.26 -8.51
CA HIS A 47 -2.40 2.27 -9.86
C HIS A 47 -0.96 2.76 -9.79
N PHE A 48 -0.02 1.88 -10.11
CA PHE A 48 1.41 2.20 -10.08
C PHE A 48 2.12 1.56 -11.27
N GLN A 49 3.28 2.10 -11.60
CA GLN A 49 4.16 1.61 -12.67
C GLN A 49 5.56 1.40 -12.13
N VAL A 50 6.26 0.40 -12.65
CA VAL A 50 7.66 0.17 -12.31
C VAL A 50 8.53 1.17 -13.06
N ASN A 51 9.48 1.78 -12.36
CA ASN A 51 10.59 2.51 -12.97
C ASN A 51 11.75 1.53 -13.16
N PRO A 52 12.14 1.18 -14.41
CA PRO A 52 13.01 0.03 -14.70
C PRO A 52 14.49 0.21 -14.32
N THR A 53 14.83 1.25 -13.56
CA THR A 53 16.19 1.47 -13.06
C THR A 53 16.56 0.57 -11.88
N ASN A 54 15.61 -0.19 -11.31
CA ASN A 54 15.80 -0.97 -10.09
C ASN A 54 15.33 -2.43 -10.27
N VAL A 55 16.09 -3.21 -11.05
CA VAL A 55 15.89 -4.66 -11.26
C VAL A 55 16.15 -5.42 -9.96
N GLY A 56 15.29 -6.38 -9.61
CA GLY A 56 15.47 -7.18 -8.41
C GLY A 56 14.18 -7.75 -7.83
N ARG A 57 14.27 -8.33 -6.64
CA ARG A 57 13.14 -8.94 -5.92
C ARG A 57 13.11 -8.41 -4.49
N ARG A 58 11.94 -7.96 -4.04
CA ARG A 58 11.76 -7.39 -2.69
C ARG A 58 10.38 -7.67 -2.11
N ALA A 59 10.29 -7.62 -0.78
CA ALA A 59 9.03 -7.65 -0.06
C ALA A 59 8.19 -6.40 -0.37
N GLN A 60 6.88 -6.55 -0.34
CA GLN A 60 5.89 -5.49 -0.58
C GLN A 60 4.65 -5.76 0.26
N ASP A 61 4.87 -6.10 1.52
CA ASP A 61 3.79 -6.52 2.40
C ASP A 61 2.86 -5.35 2.71
N VAL A 62 1.62 -5.70 3.04
CA VAL A 62 0.58 -4.73 3.37
C VAL A 62 -0.17 -5.17 4.61
N GLU A 63 -0.45 -4.21 5.48
CA GLU A 63 -1.24 -4.41 6.68
C GLU A 63 -2.54 -3.61 6.62
N LEU A 64 -3.65 -4.19 7.05
CA LEU A 64 -4.92 -3.51 7.27
C LEU A 64 -5.16 -3.37 8.76
N HIS A 65 -5.51 -2.16 9.19
CA HIS A 65 -5.77 -1.81 10.58
C HIS A 65 -7.15 -1.17 10.73
N ASP A 66 -7.79 -1.39 11.88
CA ASP A 66 -8.93 -0.61 12.39
C ASP A 66 -8.46 0.22 13.59
N GLY A 67 -8.17 1.51 13.33
CA GLY A 67 -7.39 2.34 14.26
C GLY A 67 -6.00 1.74 14.48
N GLU A 68 -5.69 1.40 15.73
CA GLU A 68 -4.44 0.75 16.12
C GLU A 68 -4.55 -0.78 16.20
N THR A 69 -5.70 -1.35 15.80
CA THR A 69 -5.93 -2.80 15.83
C THR A 69 -5.56 -3.43 14.49
N PRO A 70 -4.55 -4.32 14.42
CA PRO A 70 -4.24 -5.03 13.19
C PRO A 70 -5.36 -6.04 12.87
N LEU A 71 -5.88 -5.97 11.64
CA LEU A 71 -6.92 -6.88 11.16
C LEU A 71 -6.35 -7.97 10.23
N LEU A 72 -5.41 -7.58 9.36
CA LEU A 72 -4.85 -8.47 8.34
C LEU A 72 -3.44 -8.03 7.98
N HIS A 73 -2.57 -9.02 7.78
CA HIS A 73 -1.28 -8.87 7.12
C HIS A 73 -1.28 -9.73 5.84
N VAL A 74 -0.78 -9.19 4.74
CA VAL A 74 -0.64 -9.92 3.48
C VAL A 74 0.81 -9.85 3.03
N ASP A 75 1.47 -11.00 3.05
CA ASP A 75 2.81 -11.15 2.50
C ASP A 75 2.78 -11.07 0.98
N ARG A 76 3.60 -10.19 0.41
CA ARG A 76 3.73 -10.02 -1.03
C ARG A 76 5.20 -9.87 -1.41
N THR A 77 5.53 -10.45 -2.56
CA THR A 77 6.83 -10.24 -3.17
C THR A 77 6.65 -9.68 -4.58
N VAL A 78 7.42 -8.64 -4.89
CA VAL A 78 7.54 -8.12 -6.26
C VAL A 78 8.87 -8.54 -6.85
N THR A 79 8.84 -8.89 -8.13
CA THR A 79 10.06 -9.11 -8.93
C THR A 79 10.00 -8.19 -10.14
N VAL A 80 11.02 -7.34 -10.27
CA VAL A 80 11.25 -6.47 -11.42
C VAL A 80 12.31 -7.11 -12.29
N TRP A 81 11.96 -7.37 -13.54
CA TRP A 81 12.85 -7.96 -14.54
C TRP A 81 13.47 -6.87 -15.43
N PRO A 82 14.64 -7.14 -16.05
CA PRO A 82 15.24 -6.27 -17.07
C PRO A 82 14.33 -6.02 -18.28
#